data_AF-A0A7R9QFU9-F1
#
_entry.id   AF-A0A7R9QFU9-F1
#
_cell.length_a   1.000
_cell.length_b   1.000
_cell.length_c   1.000
_cell.angle_alpha   90.00
_cell.angle_beta   90.00
_cell.angle_gamma   90.00
#
_symmetry.space_group_name_H-M   'P 1'
#
loop_
_entity.id
_entity.type
_entity.pdbx_description
1 polymer ?
#
loop_
_entity_poly.entity_id
_entity_poly.type
_entity_poly.pdbx_seq_one_letter_code
_entity_poly.pdbx_strand_id
1 'polypeptide(L)'
;ESEDIDEKEMQILAKLRQTVKPLIEKQLSVKSNDSEGTDIKSKCFSRGVSTSDINTDHKPIDKTQEEMSDESKGKLIDKEMSAKGGIKMSVYKKYFGLIGAISIIGIFVAFIGVTIASAASGLWLSEWSNDAIDPQVANDTALRDRRLWVYAAIGGAEVIALIIAQLWLRLRCVRAGQVLHNQMMARVVRAPMSYFDTTPIGRLLNRFSQEMDIIDGQIVYVLAGAFRNFFVVILSLIMISLETPLVLLAIGPIIIVYIMCQRVFISSSRQIKRFESETRSPIISHLSETFNGTASIRAFGADHWFVRQSYRRIDANNQCYYLSSCAEQWLQIRLKFLGSLIVFVAVIAAINLRDQLSPGLAALAINYSLNITLAEWYNEKTKPAADWPTMGCIQFTDYSTKYRFGLDLVLKDIAIDIKGRQRVAIVGRTGAGKSSL
;
A
#
# COMPACT_ATOMS: atom_id res chain seq x y z
N GLU A 1 37.16 -28.76 -0.36
CA GLU A 1 35.83 -28.93 -1.00
C GLU A 1 34.95 -27.70 -0.94
N SER A 2 35.01 -26.85 0.10
CA SER A 2 34.21 -25.60 0.15
C SER A 2 34.83 -24.42 -0.61
N GLU A 3 36.16 -24.37 -0.81
CA GLU A 3 36.82 -23.28 -1.57
C GLU A 3 36.71 -23.44 -3.09
N ASP A 4 36.62 -24.68 -3.60
CA ASP A 4 36.48 -24.96 -5.05
C ASP A 4 35.10 -24.59 -5.63
N ILE A 5 34.09 -24.39 -4.77
CA ILE A 5 32.72 -24.07 -5.17
C ILE A 5 32.60 -22.58 -5.48
N ASP A 6 33.22 -21.71 -4.67
CA ASP A 6 33.23 -20.26 -4.88
C ASP A 6 33.99 -19.87 -6.15
N GLU A 7 35.07 -20.57 -6.48
CA GLU A 7 35.86 -20.27 -7.68
C GLU A 7 35.10 -20.64 -8.97
N LYS A 8 34.31 -21.73 -8.94
CA LYS A 8 33.42 -22.12 -10.05
C LYS A 8 32.26 -21.15 -10.22
N GLU A 9 31.64 -20.69 -9.14
CA GLU A 9 30.57 -19.68 -9.22
C GLU A 9 31.10 -18.34 -9.74
N MET A 10 32.31 -17.94 -9.32
CA MET A 10 32.94 -16.71 -9.78
C MET A 10 33.31 -16.78 -11.27
N GLN A 11 33.75 -17.95 -11.77
CA GLN A 11 33.98 -18.18 -13.20
C GLN A 11 32.67 -18.16 -14.02
N ILE A 12 31.57 -18.70 -13.48
CA ILE A 12 30.25 -18.67 -14.13
C ILE A 12 29.75 -17.22 -14.23
N LEU A 13 29.89 -16.43 -13.16
CA LEU A 13 29.52 -15.01 -13.15
C LEU A 13 30.37 -14.18 -14.11
N ALA A 14 31.67 -14.48 -14.22
CA ALA A 14 32.56 -13.84 -15.19
C ALA A 14 32.17 -14.16 -16.64
N LYS A 15 31.83 -15.42 -16.94
CA LYS A 15 31.30 -15.84 -18.24
C LYS A 15 29.96 -15.18 -18.56
N LEU A 16 29.04 -15.12 -17.60
CA LEU A 16 27.75 -14.44 -17.75
C LEU A 16 27.94 -12.95 -18.04
N ARG A 17 28.87 -12.28 -17.34
CA ARG A 17 29.17 -10.86 -17.57
C ARG A 17 29.76 -10.60 -18.95
N GLN A 18 30.66 -11.45 -19.44
CA GLN A 18 31.20 -11.36 -20.81
C GLN A 18 30.14 -11.63 -21.88
N THR A 19 29.17 -12.51 -21.61
CA THR A 19 28.13 -12.87 -22.58
C THR A 19 27.02 -11.83 -22.64
N VAL A 20 26.64 -11.25 -21.50
CA VAL A 20 25.50 -10.33 -21.37
C VAL A 20 25.86 -8.89 -21.74
N LYS A 21 27.09 -8.45 -21.46
CA LYS A 21 27.54 -7.07 -21.77
C LYS A 21 27.42 -6.68 -23.26
N PRO A 22 27.89 -7.48 -24.24
CA PRO A 22 27.74 -7.14 -25.65
C PRO A 22 26.28 -7.22 -26.13
N LEU A 23 25.41 -8.04 -25.50
CA LEU A 23 23.98 -8.10 -25.82
C LEU A 23 23.25 -6.83 -25.37
N ILE A 24 23.62 -6.28 -24.21
CA ILE A 24 23.09 -5.01 -23.69
C ILE A 24 23.58 -3.83 -24.55
N GLU A 25 24.87 -3.81 -24.91
CA GLU A 25 25.44 -2.78 -25.80
C GLU A 25 24.81 -2.83 -27.20
N LYS A 26 24.53 -4.04 -27.73
CA LYS A 26 23.83 -4.19 -29.02
C LYS A 26 22.39 -3.68 -28.95
N GLN A 27 21.65 -3.91 -27.86
CA GLN A 27 20.30 -3.37 -27.69
C GLN A 27 20.27 -1.85 -27.45
N LEU A 28 21.30 -1.29 -26.81
CA LEU A 28 21.46 0.16 -26.66
C LEU A 28 21.86 0.84 -27.98
N SER A 29 22.66 0.18 -28.82
CA SER A 29 23.02 0.69 -30.16
C SER A 29 21.84 0.67 -31.15
N VAL A 30 20.95 -0.33 -31.06
CA VAL A 30 19.76 -0.42 -31.92
C VAL A 30 18.74 0.66 -31.58
N LYS A 31 18.74 1.20 -30.35
CA LYS A 31 17.88 2.34 -29.97
C LYS A 31 18.44 3.72 -30.33
N SER A 32 19.71 3.83 -30.71
CA SER A 32 20.33 5.11 -31.08
C SER A 32 20.35 5.40 -32.58
N ASN A 33 20.01 4.42 -33.43
CA ASN A 33 19.98 4.61 -34.89
C ASN A 33 18.59 4.93 -35.49
N ASP A 34 17.52 4.99 -34.69
CA ASP A 34 16.16 5.32 -35.15
C ASP A 34 15.79 6.80 -34.97
N SER A 35 16.77 7.67 -34.68
CA SER A 35 16.55 9.10 -34.51
C SER A 35 17.60 9.94 -35.23
N GLU A 36 17.59 9.95 -36.57
CA GLU A 36 18.10 11.09 -37.36
C GLU A 36 17.68 10.98 -38.86
N GLY A 37 16.79 11.90 -39.27
CA GLY A 37 16.82 12.60 -40.56
C GLY A 37 16.54 11.86 -41.87
N THR A 38 15.32 12.05 -42.40
CA THR A 38 15.14 12.20 -43.87
C THR A 38 14.24 13.41 -44.17
N ASP A 39 14.89 14.53 -44.47
CA ASP A 39 14.32 15.69 -45.14
C ASP A 39 14.12 15.38 -46.63
N ILE A 40 12.87 15.43 -47.11
CA ILE A 40 12.58 15.58 -48.54
C ILE A 40 11.76 16.85 -48.75
N LYS A 41 12.42 17.81 -49.39
CA LYS A 41 11.91 19.12 -49.85
C LYS A 41 10.63 18.98 -50.68
N SER A 42 9.62 19.79 -50.38
CA SER A 42 8.62 20.21 -51.37
C SER A 42 8.55 21.74 -51.43
N LYS A 43 8.88 22.27 -52.61
CA LYS A 43 8.71 23.67 -52.99
C LYS A 43 7.21 23.98 -53.03
N CYS A 44 6.74 24.97 -52.28
CA CYS A 44 5.43 25.55 -52.52
C CYS A 44 5.58 26.87 -53.30
N PHE A 45 4.92 26.87 -54.45
CA PHE A 45 4.84 27.93 -55.44
C PHE A 45 4.18 29.18 -54.85
N SER A 46 4.83 30.33 -54.98
CA SER A 46 4.22 31.63 -54.75
C SER A 46 3.33 32.00 -55.94
N ARG A 47 2.03 32.16 -55.69
CA ARG A 47 1.12 32.86 -56.60
C ARG A 47 0.24 33.75 -55.74
N GLY A 48 0.53 35.04 -55.76
CA GLY A 48 -0.31 36.06 -55.12
C GLY A 48 -1.56 36.30 -55.94
N VAL A 49 -2.69 36.53 -55.25
CA VAL A 49 -3.81 37.36 -55.72
C VAL A 49 -4.46 38.04 -54.51
N SER A 50 -4.46 39.37 -54.59
CA SER A 50 -5.40 40.39 -54.11
C SER A 50 -6.19 40.21 -52.80
N THR A 51 -5.98 41.18 -51.92
CA THR A 51 -6.90 41.67 -50.89
C THR A 51 -8.20 42.21 -51.49
N SER A 52 -9.33 41.78 -50.93
CA SER A 52 -10.54 42.61 -50.79
C SER A 52 -11.40 42.05 -49.65
N ASP A 53 -11.86 42.97 -48.81
CA ASP A 53 -12.54 42.78 -47.53
C ASP A 53 -13.76 41.84 -47.55
N ILE A 54 -14.04 41.20 -46.41
CA ILE A 54 -15.35 41.12 -45.75
C ILE A 54 -15.15 40.56 -44.33
N ASN A 55 -15.57 41.34 -43.34
CA ASN A 55 -15.72 40.96 -41.94
C ASN A 55 -16.73 39.80 -41.80
N THR A 56 -16.33 38.70 -41.17
CA THR A 56 -17.23 37.86 -40.37
C THR A 56 -16.44 37.21 -39.24
N ASP A 57 -16.91 37.43 -38.01
CA ASP A 57 -16.44 36.80 -36.78
C ASP A 57 -16.41 35.27 -36.90
N HIS A 58 -15.22 34.68 -36.88
CA HIS A 58 -15.04 33.25 -36.60
C HIS A 58 -13.97 33.07 -35.51
N LYS A 59 -14.43 32.61 -34.33
CA LYS A 59 -13.57 31.99 -33.32
C LYS A 59 -12.84 30.79 -33.95
N PRO A 60 -11.58 30.51 -33.57
CA PRO A 60 -10.85 29.37 -34.09
C PRO A 60 -11.54 28.08 -33.62
N ILE A 61 -11.97 27.26 -34.58
CA ILE A 61 -12.46 25.91 -34.35
C ILE A 61 -11.23 25.03 -34.03
N ASP A 62 -11.21 24.52 -32.82
CA ASP A 62 -10.21 23.61 -32.28
C ASP A 62 -10.34 22.23 -32.97
N LYS A 63 -9.61 22.06 -34.10
CA LYS A 63 -9.56 20.80 -34.88
C LYS A 63 -9.03 19.59 -34.10
N THR A 64 -8.60 19.77 -32.86
CA THR A 64 -8.13 18.69 -31.98
C THR A 64 -9.27 17.91 -31.32
N GLN A 65 -10.50 18.40 -31.35
CA GLN A 65 -11.66 17.72 -30.73
C GLN A 65 -12.41 16.77 -31.68
N GLU A 66 -12.33 16.97 -33.00
CA GLU A 66 -13.07 16.13 -33.96
C GLU A 66 -12.45 14.75 -34.15
N GLU A 67 -11.12 14.61 -34.13
CA GLU A 67 -10.46 13.30 -34.29
C GLU A 67 -10.64 12.36 -33.07
N MET A 68 -10.86 12.90 -31.87
CA MET A 68 -11.19 12.09 -30.69
C MET A 68 -12.67 11.64 -30.65
N SER A 69 -13.53 12.23 -31.49
CA SER A 69 -14.97 11.98 -31.48
C SER A 69 -15.43 10.83 -32.38
N ASP A 70 -14.58 10.37 -33.31
CA ASP A 70 -14.94 9.27 -34.22
C ASP A 70 -14.55 7.88 -33.68
N GLU A 71 -13.57 7.77 -32.76
CA GLU A 71 -13.25 6.49 -32.10
C GLU A 71 -14.26 6.06 -31.00
N SER A 72 -15.21 6.94 -30.64
CA SER A 72 -16.23 6.69 -29.61
C SER A 72 -17.59 6.25 -30.16
N LYS A 73 -17.82 6.36 -31.47
CA LYS A 73 -19.09 5.94 -32.10
C LYS A 73 -19.17 4.41 -32.19
N GLY A 74 -19.61 3.78 -31.10
CA GLY A 74 -19.96 2.35 -31.06
C GLY A 74 -19.50 1.59 -29.82
N LYS A 75 -18.75 2.20 -28.90
CA LYS A 75 -18.39 1.56 -27.63
C LYS A 75 -19.43 1.89 -26.56
N LEU A 76 -20.32 0.93 -26.28
CA LEU A 76 -21.32 1.00 -25.19
C LEU A 76 -20.68 1.06 -23.79
N ILE A 77 -19.42 0.64 -23.65
CA ILE A 77 -18.72 0.58 -22.37
C ILE A 77 -17.74 1.76 -22.28
N ASP A 78 -18.00 2.67 -21.35
CA ASP A 78 -17.06 3.75 -21.02
C ASP A 78 -15.73 3.17 -20.50
N LYS A 79 -14.61 3.61 -21.09
CA LYS A 79 -13.27 3.37 -20.56
C LYS A 79 -13.13 4.08 -19.21
N GLU A 80 -12.61 3.37 -18.22
CA GLU A 80 -12.44 3.88 -16.87
C GLU A 80 -11.43 5.04 -16.85
N MET A 81 -11.92 6.27 -16.66
CA MET A 81 -11.06 7.43 -16.49
C MET A 81 -10.52 7.46 -15.06
N SER A 82 -9.25 7.06 -14.90
CA SER A 82 -8.52 7.30 -13.64
C SER A 82 -8.36 8.80 -13.42
N ALA A 83 -8.99 9.31 -12.35
CA ALA A 83 -8.93 10.73 -11.98
C ALA A 83 -7.48 11.21 -11.88
N LYS A 84 -7.14 12.30 -12.59
CA LYS A 84 -5.81 12.93 -12.54
C LYS A 84 -5.74 13.87 -11.33
N GLY A 85 -4.73 13.71 -10.47
CA GLY A 85 -4.44 14.65 -9.36
C GLY A 85 -4.40 14.02 -7.96
N GLY A 86 -4.31 14.87 -6.93
CA GLY A 86 -4.38 14.46 -5.53
C GLY A 86 -5.81 14.11 -5.08
N ILE A 87 -5.92 13.33 -4.00
CA ILE A 87 -7.22 12.98 -3.40
C ILE A 87 -7.82 14.24 -2.78
N LYS A 88 -9.07 14.57 -3.12
CA LYS A 88 -9.78 15.73 -2.57
C LYS A 88 -10.03 15.52 -1.07
N MET A 89 -9.84 16.56 -0.26
CA MET A 89 -10.09 16.53 1.19
C MET A 89 -11.55 16.13 1.55
N SER A 90 -12.49 16.36 0.63
CA SER A 90 -13.88 15.92 0.76
C SER A 90 -14.04 14.40 0.91
N VAL A 91 -13.13 13.61 0.32
CA VAL A 91 -13.14 12.14 0.42
C VAL A 91 -12.80 11.70 1.85
N TYR A 92 -11.75 12.28 2.44
CA TYR A 92 -11.39 12.04 3.84
C TYR A 92 -12.51 12.47 4.79
N LYS A 93 -13.06 13.68 4.61
CA LYS A 93 -14.19 14.17 5.42
C LYS A 93 -15.40 13.23 5.37
N LYS A 94 -15.69 12.65 4.20
CA LYS A 94 -16.78 11.68 4.05
C LYS A 94 -16.49 10.39 4.82
N TYR A 95 -15.29 9.83 4.71
CA TYR A 95 -14.94 8.60 5.43
C TYR A 95 -14.91 8.80 6.95
N PHE A 96 -14.24 9.85 7.43
CA PHE A 96 -14.21 10.18 8.86
C PHE A 96 -15.61 10.59 9.39
N GLY A 97 -16.45 11.18 8.54
CA GLY A 97 -17.85 11.44 8.87
C GLY A 97 -18.65 10.16 9.17
N LEU A 98 -18.34 9.04 8.51
CA LEU A 98 -18.99 7.75 8.74
C LEU A 98 -18.51 7.05 10.02
N ILE A 99 -17.26 7.29 10.43
CA ILE A 99 -16.73 6.84 11.74
C ILE A 99 -17.45 7.58 12.88
N GLY A 100 -17.82 8.84 12.63
CA GLY A 100 -18.57 9.72 13.55
C GLY A 100 -17.65 10.60 14.40
N ALA A 101 -17.99 11.89 14.50
CA ALA A 101 -17.16 12.91 15.15
C ALA A 101 -16.86 12.60 16.63
N ILE A 102 -17.87 12.15 17.39
CA ILE A 102 -17.73 11.78 18.81
C ILE A 102 -16.77 10.60 18.96
N SER A 103 -16.84 9.63 18.05
CA SER A 103 -15.96 8.45 18.11
C SER A 103 -14.51 8.84 17.80
N ILE A 104 -14.29 9.77 16.87
CA ILE A 104 -12.95 10.29 16.56
C ILE A 104 -12.36 11.00 17.79
N ILE A 105 -13.13 11.88 18.44
CA ILE A 105 -12.67 12.57 19.66
C ILE A 105 -12.34 11.54 20.75
N GLY A 106 -13.21 10.55 20.97
CA GLY A 106 -12.96 9.47 21.93
C GLY A 106 -11.70 8.66 21.63
N ILE A 107 -11.44 8.36 20.36
CA ILE A 107 -10.22 7.68 19.90
C ILE A 107 -8.99 8.55 20.20
N PHE A 108 -9.04 9.85 19.87
CA PHE A 108 -7.95 10.79 20.17
C PHE A 108 -7.64 10.83 21.67
N VAL A 109 -8.67 10.96 22.52
CA VAL A 109 -8.52 10.97 23.98
C VAL A 109 -7.93 9.65 24.49
N ALA A 110 -8.40 8.51 23.96
CA ALA A 110 -7.89 7.20 24.35
C ALA A 110 -6.40 7.05 24.01
N PHE A 111 -5.98 7.44 22.80
CA PHE A 111 -4.57 7.40 22.42
C PHE A 111 -3.71 8.41 23.21
N ILE A 112 -4.23 9.59 23.55
CA ILE A 112 -3.55 10.52 24.47
C ILE A 112 -3.35 9.85 25.84
N GLY A 113 -4.36 9.17 26.38
CA GLY A 113 -4.26 8.43 27.63
C GLY A 113 -3.18 7.35 27.60
N VAL A 114 -3.13 6.56 26.53
CA VAL A 114 -2.06 5.56 26.30
C VAL A 114 -0.68 6.23 26.26
N THR A 115 -0.58 7.37 25.58
CA THR A 115 0.66 8.12 25.44
C THR A 115 1.16 8.64 26.79
N ILE A 116 0.26 9.18 27.61
CA ILE A 116 0.59 9.66 28.96
C ILE A 116 0.98 8.49 29.88
N ALA A 117 0.29 7.36 29.80
CA ALA A 117 0.65 6.17 30.57
C ALA A 117 2.05 5.65 30.19
N SER A 118 2.37 5.63 28.89
CA SER A 118 3.69 5.25 28.38
C SER A 118 4.79 6.21 28.84
N ALA A 119 4.52 7.51 28.82
CA ALA A 119 5.39 8.54 29.39
C ALA A 119 5.64 8.34 30.88
N ALA A 120 4.58 8.11 31.66
CA ALA A 120 4.66 7.89 33.11
C ALA A 120 5.44 6.62 33.44
N SER A 121 5.25 5.54 32.68
CA SER A 121 6.00 4.29 32.81
C SER A 121 7.51 4.51 32.60
N GLY A 122 7.87 5.24 31.54
CA GLY A 122 9.26 5.58 31.23
C GLY A 122 9.92 6.46 32.29
N LEU A 123 9.25 7.52 32.74
CA LEU A 123 9.75 8.41 33.80
C LEU A 123 9.87 7.67 35.15
N TRP A 124 8.89 6.83 35.50
CA TRP A 124 8.93 6.03 36.72
C TRP A 124 10.13 5.06 36.72
N LEU A 125 10.40 4.43 35.58
CA LEU A 125 11.56 3.55 35.42
C LEU A 125 12.88 4.33 35.49
N SER A 126 12.92 5.55 34.93
CA SER A 126 14.08 6.44 35.02
C SER A 126 14.39 6.82 36.48
N GLU A 127 13.37 7.22 37.25
CA GLU A 127 13.53 7.49 38.69
C GLU A 127 13.97 6.25 39.46
N TRP A 128 13.34 5.10 39.22
CA TRP A 128 13.70 3.85 39.88
C TRP A 128 15.14 3.42 39.56
N SER A 129 15.63 3.69 38.34
CA SER A 129 17.02 3.44 37.98
C SER A 129 18.00 4.35 38.71
N ASN A 130 17.60 5.56 39.10
CA ASN A 130 18.46 6.49 39.85
C ASN A 130 18.60 6.09 41.32
N ASP A 131 17.61 5.39 41.88
CA ASP A 131 17.66 4.86 43.26
C ASP A 131 18.85 3.88 43.46
N ALA A 132 19.36 3.27 42.37
CA ALA A 132 20.54 2.39 42.41
C ALA A 132 21.88 3.13 42.60
N ILE A 133 21.90 4.46 42.47
CA ILE A 133 23.11 5.28 42.65
C ILE A 133 23.44 5.43 44.15
N ASP A 134 22.44 5.41 45.02
CA ASP A 134 22.62 5.47 46.47
C ASP A 134 22.64 4.06 47.09
N PRO A 135 23.77 3.60 47.65
CA PRO A 135 23.89 2.27 48.26
C PRO A 135 22.92 1.99 49.40
N GLN A 136 22.39 3.02 50.08
CA GLN A 136 21.43 2.85 51.17
C GLN A 136 20.02 2.56 50.65
N VAL A 137 19.59 3.27 49.60
CA VAL A 137 18.28 3.09 48.97
C VAL A 137 18.24 1.80 48.14
N ALA A 138 19.35 1.43 47.52
CA ALA A 138 19.47 0.23 46.71
C ALA A 138 19.20 -1.08 47.50
N ASN A 139 19.49 -1.11 48.81
CA ASN A 139 19.30 -2.28 49.66
C ASN A 139 17.94 -2.33 50.38
N ASP A 140 17.08 -1.31 50.22
CA ASP A 140 15.74 -1.31 50.82
C ASP A 140 14.78 -2.18 49.99
N THR A 141 14.43 -3.34 50.55
CA THR A 141 13.53 -4.31 49.93
C THR A 141 12.09 -3.81 49.85
N ALA A 142 11.62 -3.01 50.81
CA ALA A 142 10.25 -2.50 50.83
C ALA A 142 10.03 -1.39 49.79
N LEU A 143 11.02 -0.50 49.61
CA LEU A 143 10.99 0.51 48.55
C LEU A 143 11.01 -0.13 47.16
N ARG A 144 11.86 -1.14 46.94
CA ARG A 144 11.93 -1.89 45.68
C ARG A 144 10.60 -2.56 45.35
N ASP A 145 10.00 -3.26 46.30
CA ASP A 145 8.74 -3.97 46.07
C ASP A 145 7.58 -2.98 45.78
N ARG A 146 7.59 -1.80 46.41
CA ARG A 146 6.66 -0.71 46.10
C ARG A 146 6.87 -0.17 44.68
N ARG A 147 8.12 0.11 44.27
CA ARG A 147 8.45 0.58 42.92
C ARG A 147 8.01 -0.41 41.85
N LEU A 148 8.23 -1.71 42.09
CA LEU A 148 7.84 -2.81 41.20
C LEU A 148 6.32 -2.88 41.01
N TRP A 149 5.54 -2.84 42.10
CA TRP A 149 4.08 -2.90 42.01
C TRP A 149 3.48 -1.68 41.30
N VAL A 150 4.00 -0.48 41.57
CA VAL A 150 3.54 0.73 40.88
C VAL A 150 3.88 0.67 39.39
N TYR A 151 5.10 0.24 39.03
CA TYR A 151 5.49 0.04 37.63
C TYR A 151 4.60 -0.98 36.92
N ALA A 152 4.34 -2.13 37.57
CA ALA A 152 3.45 -3.15 37.04
C ALA A 152 2.00 -2.63 36.86
N ALA A 153 1.51 -1.80 37.78
CA ALA A 153 0.18 -1.20 37.68
C ALA A 153 0.09 -0.19 36.52
N ILE A 154 1.09 0.68 36.34
CA ILE A 154 1.14 1.64 35.22
C ILE A 154 1.23 0.89 33.88
N GLY A 155 2.14 -0.08 33.77
CA GLY A 155 2.29 -0.88 32.55
C GLY A 155 1.05 -1.72 32.24
N GLY A 156 0.40 -2.30 33.25
CA GLY A 156 -0.87 -3.01 33.08
C GLY A 156 -1.98 -2.08 32.58
N ALA A 157 -2.10 -0.88 33.17
CA ALA A 157 -3.06 0.13 32.72
C ALA A 157 -2.77 0.60 31.28
N GLU A 158 -1.50 0.79 30.93
CA GLU A 158 -1.07 1.14 29.57
C GLU A 158 -1.50 0.08 28.55
N VAL A 159 -1.23 -1.20 28.82
CA VAL A 159 -1.60 -2.31 27.93
C VAL A 159 -3.12 -2.40 27.76
N ILE A 160 -3.88 -2.30 28.85
CA ILE A 160 -5.35 -2.34 28.80
C ILE A 160 -5.88 -1.14 28.00
N ALA A 161 -5.39 0.06 28.26
CA ALA A 161 -5.78 1.26 27.53
C ALA A 161 -5.45 1.16 26.03
N LEU A 162 -4.30 0.58 25.69
CA LEU A 162 -3.89 0.34 24.30
C LEU A 162 -4.84 -0.63 23.60
N ILE A 163 -5.19 -1.74 24.24
CA ILE A 163 -6.14 -2.71 23.68
C ILE A 163 -7.50 -2.05 23.46
N ILE A 164 -8.00 -1.28 24.43
CA ILE A 164 -9.28 -0.56 24.33
C ILE A 164 -9.25 0.45 23.18
N ALA A 165 -8.21 1.27 23.09
CA ALA A 165 -8.07 2.28 22.02
C ALA A 165 -8.04 1.64 20.64
N GLN A 166 -7.25 0.57 20.47
CA GLN A 166 -7.13 -0.17 19.21
C GLN A 166 -8.44 -0.87 18.82
N LEU A 167 -9.09 -1.54 19.78
CA LEU A 167 -10.36 -2.23 19.54
C LEU A 167 -11.46 -1.24 19.17
N TRP A 168 -11.54 -0.10 19.87
CA TRP A 168 -12.53 0.93 19.57
C TRP A 168 -12.34 1.49 18.16
N LEU A 169 -11.12 1.84 17.76
CA LEU A 169 -10.83 2.32 16.39
C LEU A 169 -11.22 1.27 15.34
N ARG A 170 -10.82 0.00 15.51
CA ARG A 170 -11.15 -1.09 14.58
C ARG A 170 -12.66 -1.30 14.45
N LEU A 171 -13.39 -1.34 15.57
CA LEU A 171 -14.86 -1.50 15.57
C LEU A 171 -15.59 -0.34 14.88
N ARG A 172 -15.03 0.88 14.90
CA ARG A 172 -15.62 2.03 14.21
C ARG A 172 -15.31 2.03 12.72
N CYS A 173 -14.12 1.59 12.33
CA CYS A 173 -13.78 1.46 10.91
C CYS A 173 -14.61 0.35 10.23
N VAL A 174 -14.81 -0.80 10.90
CA VAL A 174 -15.70 -1.86 10.40
C VAL A 174 -17.13 -1.36 10.23
N ARG A 175 -17.66 -0.57 11.19
CA ARG A 175 -18.98 0.07 11.03
C ARG A 175 -19.01 1.03 9.85
N ALA A 176 -17.96 1.81 9.61
CA ALA A 176 -17.88 2.69 8.45
C ALA A 176 -17.91 1.91 7.12
N GLY A 177 -17.20 0.78 7.05
CA GLY A 177 -17.24 -0.17 5.93
C GLY A 177 -18.65 -0.72 5.69
N GLN A 178 -19.32 -1.18 6.73
CA GLN A 178 -20.72 -1.66 6.67
C GLN A 178 -21.68 -0.57 6.14
N VAL A 179 -21.53 0.67 6.61
CA VAL A 179 -22.39 1.78 6.15
C VAL A 179 -22.10 2.10 4.67
N LEU A 180 -20.84 2.09 4.23
CA LEU A 180 -20.49 2.28 2.82
C LEU A 180 -21.08 1.17 1.95
N HIS A 181 -20.96 -0.08 2.38
CA HIS A 181 -21.51 -1.23 1.67
C HIS A 181 -23.03 -1.12 1.53
N ASN A 182 -23.74 -0.85 2.63
CA ASN A 182 -25.19 -0.73 2.62
C ASN A 182 -25.68 0.45 1.78
N GLN A 183 -25.00 1.60 1.83
CA GLN A 183 -25.33 2.75 0.99
C GLN A 183 -25.09 2.47 -0.49
N MET A 184 -24.00 1.78 -0.84
CA MET A 184 -23.69 1.40 -2.20
C MET A 184 -24.74 0.40 -2.73
N MET A 185 -25.05 -0.63 -1.95
CA MET A 185 -26.05 -1.64 -2.29
C MET A 185 -27.43 -1.02 -2.52
N ALA A 186 -27.88 -0.16 -1.59
CA ALA A 186 -29.18 0.52 -1.72
C ALA A 186 -29.28 1.41 -2.97
N ARG A 187 -28.17 2.01 -3.42
CA ARG A 187 -28.14 2.84 -4.62
C ARG A 187 -28.08 2.01 -5.90
N VAL A 188 -27.29 0.93 -5.92
CA VAL A 188 -27.18 0.05 -7.08
C VAL A 188 -28.52 -0.62 -7.36
N VAL A 189 -29.22 -1.13 -6.34
CA VAL A 189 -30.54 -1.78 -6.53
C VAL A 189 -31.60 -0.82 -7.08
N ARG A 190 -31.46 0.49 -6.85
CA ARG A 190 -32.39 1.53 -7.33
C ARG A 190 -31.94 2.21 -8.63
N ALA A 191 -30.82 1.78 -9.21
CA ALA A 191 -30.31 2.38 -10.44
C ALA A 191 -31.19 1.97 -11.64
N PRO A 192 -31.42 2.87 -12.63
CA PRO A 192 -32.13 2.53 -13.84
C PRO A 192 -31.37 1.51 -14.69
N MET A 193 -32.05 0.76 -15.56
CA MET A 193 -31.42 -0.26 -16.42
C MET A 193 -30.30 0.31 -17.31
N SER A 194 -30.42 1.57 -17.74
CA SER A 194 -29.37 2.26 -18.51
C SER A 194 -28.01 2.32 -17.79
N TYR A 195 -28.00 2.32 -16.46
CA TYR A 195 -26.76 2.23 -15.69
C TYR A 195 -26.08 0.87 -15.83
N PHE A 196 -26.87 -0.21 -15.89
CA PHE A 196 -26.37 -1.59 -16.03
C PHE A 196 -25.97 -1.92 -17.46
N ASP A 197 -26.58 -1.27 -18.46
CA ASP A 197 -26.21 -1.45 -19.87
C ASP A 197 -24.87 -0.76 -20.21
N THR A 198 -24.55 0.34 -19.52
CA THR A 198 -23.30 1.12 -19.70
C THR A 198 -22.18 0.69 -18.74
N THR A 199 -22.52 0.11 -17.59
CA THR A 199 -21.55 -0.31 -16.57
C THR A 199 -21.32 -1.81 -16.60
N PRO A 200 -20.12 -2.29 -16.94
CA PRO A 200 -19.82 -3.72 -16.93
C PRO A 200 -20.05 -4.35 -15.55
N ILE A 201 -20.67 -5.53 -15.51
CA ILE A 201 -20.95 -6.22 -14.25
C ILE A 201 -19.68 -6.53 -13.44
N GLY A 202 -18.55 -6.76 -14.14
CA GLY A 202 -17.24 -6.94 -13.52
C GLY A 202 -16.79 -5.70 -12.72
N ARG A 203 -17.14 -4.49 -13.15
CA ARG A 203 -16.83 -3.24 -12.43
C ARG A 203 -17.61 -3.15 -11.12
N LEU A 204 -18.90 -3.49 -11.14
CA LEU A 204 -19.72 -3.56 -9.94
C LEU A 204 -19.19 -4.62 -8.97
N LEU A 205 -18.87 -5.80 -9.48
CA LEU A 205 -18.30 -6.88 -8.67
C LEU A 205 -16.96 -6.49 -8.04
N ASN A 206 -16.10 -5.77 -8.76
CA ASN A 206 -14.83 -5.29 -8.23
C ASN A 206 -15.02 -4.26 -7.09
N ARG A 207 -16.05 -3.40 -7.19
CA ARG A 207 -16.41 -2.45 -6.12
C ARG A 207 -16.90 -3.16 -4.85
N PHE A 208 -17.69 -4.22 -4.99
CA PHE A 208 -18.21 -4.98 -3.85
C PHE A 208 -17.21 -5.97 -3.26
N SER A 209 -16.22 -6.42 -4.03
CA SER A 209 -15.19 -7.36 -3.58
C SER A 209 -13.88 -6.65 -3.22
N GLN A 210 -13.03 -6.31 -4.20
CA GLN A 210 -11.70 -5.78 -3.95
C GLN A 210 -11.70 -4.39 -3.28
N GLU A 211 -12.55 -3.47 -3.72
CA GLU A 211 -12.55 -2.12 -3.10
C GLU A 211 -13.05 -2.16 -1.65
N MET A 212 -14.02 -3.04 -1.35
CA MET A 212 -14.47 -3.26 0.03
C MET A 212 -13.42 -3.97 0.87
N ASP A 213 -12.70 -4.95 0.32
CA ASP A 213 -11.58 -5.60 1.01
C ASP A 213 -10.48 -4.59 1.40
N ILE A 214 -10.18 -3.63 0.52
CA ILE A 214 -9.26 -2.53 0.83
C ILE A 214 -9.81 -1.66 1.98
N ILE A 215 -11.10 -1.35 1.98
CA ILE A 215 -11.73 -0.51 3.02
C ILE A 215 -11.77 -1.23 4.37
N ASP A 216 -12.13 -2.51 4.39
CA ASP A 216 -12.36 -3.30 5.59
C ASP A 216 -11.06 -3.87 6.18
N GLY A 217 -10.06 -4.15 5.35
CA GLY A 217 -8.75 -4.62 5.76
C GLY A 217 -7.70 -3.51 5.80
N GLN A 218 -7.32 -3.02 4.63
CA GLN A 218 -6.12 -2.18 4.48
C GLN A 218 -6.27 -0.81 5.13
N ILE A 219 -7.39 -0.11 4.94
CA ILE A 219 -7.62 1.21 5.54
C ILE A 219 -7.67 1.12 7.06
N VAL A 220 -8.29 0.08 7.61
CA VAL A 220 -8.37 -0.14 9.06
C VAL A 220 -6.99 -0.28 9.66
N TYR A 221 -6.15 -1.12 9.05
CA TYR A 221 -4.77 -1.31 9.50
C TYR A 221 -3.97 -0.02 9.38
N VAL A 222 -4.02 0.65 8.23
CA VAL A 222 -3.26 1.89 7.97
C VAL A 222 -3.65 2.99 8.94
N LEU A 223 -4.94 3.15 9.24
CA LEU A 223 -5.40 4.12 10.25
C LEU A 223 -4.88 3.75 11.64
N ALA A 224 -5.01 2.49 12.07
CA ALA A 224 -4.52 2.04 13.36
C ALA A 224 -3.01 2.27 13.54
N GLY A 225 -2.21 1.93 12.52
CA GLY A 225 -0.79 2.21 12.49
C GLY A 225 -0.46 3.70 12.49
N ALA A 226 -1.17 4.50 11.69
CA ALA A 226 -0.97 5.94 11.60
C ALA A 226 -1.26 6.65 12.92
N PHE A 227 -2.37 6.32 13.60
CA PHE A 227 -2.69 6.87 14.91
C PHE A 227 -1.59 6.53 15.93
N ARG A 228 -1.21 5.25 16.04
CA ARG A 228 -0.13 4.83 16.95
C ARG A 228 1.17 5.58 16.66
N ASN A 229 1.61 5.60 15.41
CA ASN A 229 2.87 6.22 15.01
C ASN A 229 2.86 7.74 15.25
N PHE A 230 1.73 8.41 14.97
CA PHE A 230 1.58 9.85 15.22
C PHE A 230 1.82 10.19 16.70
N PHE A 231 1.18 9.45 17.61
CA PHE A 231 1.32 9.69 19.05
C PHE A 231 2.69 9.28 19.59
N VAL A 232 3.26 8.15 19.15
CA VAL A 232 4.60 7.72 19.54
C VAL A 232 5.67 8.73 19.11
N VAL A 233 5.59 9.25 17.88
CA VAL A 233 6.54 10.27 17.39
C VAL A 233 6.39 11.57 18.18
N ILE A 234 5.16 12.04 18.43
CA ILE A 234 4.93 13.25 19.24
C ILE A 234 5.48 13.08 20.66
N LEU A 235 5.18 11.95 21.32
CA LEU A 235 5.70 11.67 22.65
C LEU A 235 7.22 11.66 22.66
N SER A 236 7.83 10.98 21.69
CA SER A 236 9.29 10.88 21.60
C SER A 236 9.92 12.26 21.40
N LEU A 237 9.34 13.11 20.56
CA LEU A 237 9.80 14.48 20.37
C LEU A 237 9.65 15.34 21.63
N ILE A 238 8.53 15.21 22.35
CA ILE A 238 8.30 15.92 23.62
C ILE A 238 9.34 15.48 24.66
N MET A 239 9.55 14.18 24.83
CA MET A 239 10.49 13.64 25.82
C MET A 239 11.94 14.05 25.53
N ILE A 240 12.38 13.93 24.28
CA ILE A 240 13.72 14.39 23.88
C ILE A 240 13.89 15.90 24.13
N SER A 241 12.84 16.69 23.85
CA SER A 241 12.86 18.14 24.03
C SER A 241 12.87 18.57 25.50
N LEU A 242 12.25 17.82 26.40
CA LEU A 242 12.25 18.13 27.83
C LEU A 242 13.63 17.89 28.46
N GLU A 243 14.31 16.83 28.03
CA GLU A 243 15.60 16.43 28.61
C GLU A 243 16.79 17.14 27.97
N THR A 244 16.75 17.34 26.64
CA THR A 244 17.85 17.95 25.88
C THR A 244 17.35 19.03 24.91
N PRO A 245 17.06 20.25 25.39
CA PRO A 245 16.48 21.32 24.56
C PRO A 245 17.31 21.69 23.33
N LEU A 246 18.64 21.51 23.39
CA LEU A 246 19.56 21.77 22.28
C LEU A 246 19.24 20.94 21.02
N VAL A 247 18.64 19.76 21.19
CA VAL A 247 18.27 18.87 20.08
C VAL A 247 17.20 19.51 19.18
N LEU A 248 16.37 20.43 19.70
CA LEU A 248 15.34 21.12 18.93
C LEU A 248 15.93 21.92 17.75
N LEU A 249 17.12 22.50 17.93
CA LEU A 249 17.82 23.23 16.86
C LEU A 249 18.20 22.30 15.69
N ALA A 250 18.61 21.06 16.00
CA ALA A 250 19.00 20.07 15.01
C ALA A 250 17.79 19.42 14.30
N ILE A 251 16.64 19.35 14.97
CA ILE A 251 15.40 18.78 14.40
C ILE A 251 14.89 19.62 13.22
N GLY A 252 15.03 20.95 13.27
CA GLY A 252 14.54 21.85 12.21
C GLY A 252 15.02 21.48 10.80
N PRO A 253 16.34 21.43 10.54
CA PRO A 253 16.90 20.96 9.27
C PRO A 253 16.47 19.55 8.88
N ILE A 254 16.37 18.63 9.85
CA ILE A 254 15.95 17.23 9.62
C ILE A 254 14.50 17.19 9.12
N ILE A 255 13.60 17.99 9.69
CA ILE A 255 12.20 18.11 9.25
C ILE A 255 12.13 18.66 7.82
N ILE A 256 12.97 19.63 7.45
CA ILE A 256 13.00 20.16 6.09
C ILE A 256 13.37 19.06 5.09
N VAL A 257 14.44 18.30 5.37
CA VAL A 257 14.85 17.16 4.53
C VAL A 257 13.77 16.08 4.48
N TYR A 258 13.10 15.80 5.61
CA TYR A 258 11.97 14.88 5.68
C TYR A 258 10.84 15.32 4.74
N ILE A 259 10.43 16.59 4.79
CA ILE A 259 9.35 17.13 3.94
C ILE A 259 9.73 17.08 2.46
N MET A 260 10.99 17.37 2.10
CA MET A 260 11.48 17.26 0.73
C MET A 260 11.42 15.82 0.22
N CYS A 261 11.95 14.86 0.98
CA CYS A 261 11.89 13.43 0.66
C CYS A 261 10.43 12.95 0.52
N GLN A 262 9.56 13.35 1.45
CA GLN A 262 8.15 12.98 1.46
C GLN A 262 7.41 13.50 0.22
N ARG A 263 7.64 14.76 -0.19
CA ARG A 263 7.00 15.33 -1.39
C ARG A 263 7.39 14.58 -2.65
N VAL A 264 8.67 14.28 -2.84
CA VAL A 264 9.18 13.52 -4.00
C VAL A 264 8.62 12.11 -4.00
N PHE A 265 8.63 11.43 -2.85
CA PHE A 265 8.09 10.08 -2.71
C PHE A 265 6.60 10.01 -3.02
N ILE A 266 5.77 10.87 -2.40
CA ILE A 266 4.31 10.83 -2.57
C ILE A 266 3.92 11.11 -4.02
N SER A 267 4.62 12.04 -4.69
CA SER A 267 4.38 12.33 -6.10
C SER A 267 4.69 11.13 -7.00
N SER A 268 5.85 10.51 -6.81
CA SER A 268 6.35 9.40 -7.64
C SER A 268 5.60 8.09 -7.36
N SER A 269 5.46 7.70 -6.08
CA SER A 269 4.80 6.47 -5.65
C SER A 269 3.34 6.40 -6.12
N ARG A 270 2.62 7.53 -6.13
CA ARG A 270 1.26 7.59 -6.65
C ARG A 270 1.16 7.28 -8.13
N GLN A 271 2.10 7.76 -8.95
CA GLN A 271 2.12 7.45 -10.38
C GLN A 271 2.49 5.98 -10.62
N ILE A 272 3.48 5.47 -9.89
CA ILE A 272 3.91 4.07 -9.98
C ILE A 272 2.75 3.11 -9.61
N LYS A 273 2.03 3.38 -8.50
CA LYS A 273 0.85 2.58 -8.11
C LYS A 273 -0.28 2.66 -9.13
N ARG A 274 -0.43 3.78 -9.83
CA ARG A 274 -1.39 3.91 -10.93
C ARG A 274 -0.99 3.01 -12.10
N PHE A 275 0.28 3.06 -12.53
CA PHE A 275 0.77 2.18 -13.59
C PHE A 275 0.63 0.70 -13.21
N GLU A 276 0.95 0.33 -11.97
CA GLU A 276 0.75 -1.02 -11.44
C GLU A 276 -0.71 -1.48 -11.57
N SER A 277 -1.68 -0.64 -11.21
CA SER A 277 -3.10 -0.98 -11.35
C SER A 277 -3.52 -1.15 -12.81
N GLU A 278 -2.98 -0.32 -13.71
CA GLU A 278 -3.30 -0.33 -15.14
C GLU A 278 -2.67 -1.54 -15.86
N THR A 279 -1.44 -1.93 -15.50
CA THR A 279 -0.77 -3.11 -16.07
C THR A 279 -1.33 -4.43 -15.56
N ARG A 280 -1.95 -4.44 -14.38
CA ARG A 280 -2.52 -5.66 -13.78
C ARG A 280 -3.80 -6.13 -14.47
N SER A 281 -4.68 -5.21 -14.87
CA SER A 281 -5.98 -5.56 -15.47
C SER A 281 -5.87 -6.41 -16.75
N PRO A 282 -5.00 -6.10 -17.73
CA PRO A 282 -4.82 -6.91 -18.93
C PRO A 282 -4.38 -8.36 -18.69
N ILE A 283 -3.70 -8.65 -17.58
CA ILE A 283 -3.29 -10.03 -17.22
C ILE A 283 -4.54 -10.86 -16.91
N ILE A 284 -5.45 -10.32 -16.10
CA ILE A 284 -6.70 -11.00 -15.71
C ILE A 284 -7.60 -11.17 -16.93
N SER A 285 -7.72 -10.13 -17.76
CA SER A 285 -8.50 -10.21 -19.01
C SER A 285 -7.95 -11.28 -19.96
N HIS A 286 -6.63 -11.34 -20.15
CA HIS A 286 -6.00 -12.36 -21.00
C HIS A 286 -6.21 -13.78 -20.48
N LEU A 287 -6.11 -13.99 -19.15
CA LEU A 287 -6.39 -15.28 -18.54
C LEU A 287 -7.84 -15.70 -18.75
N SER A 288 -8.80 -14.78 -18.57
CA SER A 288 -10.22 -15.05 -18.81
C SER A 288 -10.51 -15.41 -20.27
N GLU A 289 -9.92 -14.67 -21.21
CA GLU A 289 -10.02 -14.95 -22.65
C GLU A 289 -9.40 -16.30 -23.01
N THR A 290 -8.24 -16.62 -22.43
CA THR A 290 -7.55 -17.90 -22.63
C THR A 290 -8.41 -19.06 -22.12
N PHE A 291 -9.01 -18.95 -20.93
CA PHE A 291 -9.87 -20.01 -20.38
C PHE A 291 -11.10 -20.26 -21.24
N ASN A 292 -11.78 -19.19 -21.67
CA ASN A 292 -12.94 -19.30 -22.55
C ASN A 292 -12.56 -19.83 -23.96
N GLY A 293 -11.38 -19.45 -24.47
CA GLY A 293 -10.88 -19.79 -25.79
C GLY A 293 -10.04 -21.09 -25.87
N THR A 294 -9.91 -21.85 -24.78
CA THR A 294 -8.96 -22.98 -24.69
C THR A 294 -9.14 -24.03 -25.81
N ALA A 295 -10.37 -24.28 -26.26
CA ALA A 295 -10.62 -25.19 -27.37
C ALA A 295 -10.08 -24.64 -28.69
N SER A 296 -10.35 -23.37 -29.00
CA SER A 296 -9.87 -22.68 -30.20
C SER A 296 -8.34 -22.57 -30.22
N ILE A 297 -7.72 -22.18 -29.11
CA ILE A 297 -6.26 -22.03 -29.01
C ILE A 297 -5.55 -23.35 -29.32
N ARG A 298 -6.07 -24.46 -28.79
CA ARG A 298 -5.53 -25.80 -29.08
C ARG A 298 -5.80 -26.26 -30.51
N ALA A 299 -6.99 -26.00 -31.04
CA ALA A 299 -7.34 -26.36 -32.41
C ALA A 299 -6.44 -25.66 -33.45
N PHE A 300 -6.04 -24.41 -33.18
CA PHE A 300 -5.15 -23.64 -34.05
C PHE A 300 -3.65 -23.79 -33.73
N GLY A 301 -3.27 -24.53 -32.69
CA GLY A 301 -1.87 -24.67 -32.28
C GLY A 301 -1.20 -23.34 -31.91
N ALA A 302 -1.98 -22.40 -31.34
CA ALA A 302 -1.53 -21.02 -31.06
C ALA A 302 -1.06 -20.82 -29.60
N ASP A 303 -0.77 -21.91 -28.89
CA ASP A 303 -0.38 -21.92 -27.49
C ASP A 303 0.87 -21.07 -27.23
N HIS A 304 1.92 -21.22 -28.03
CA HIS A 304 3.16 -20.45 -27.89
C HIS A 304 2.94 -18.93 -28.01
N TRP A 305 2.03 -18.50 -28.89
CA TRP A 305 1.70 -17.09 -29.06
C TRP A 305 0.99 -16.54 -27.81
N PHE A 306 0.00 -17.28 -27.28
CA PHE A 306 -0.71 -16.91 -26.05
C PHE A 306 0.24 -16.88 -24.84
N VAL A 307 1.13 -17.87 -24.70
CA VAL A 307 2.14 -17.92 -23.63
C VAL A 307 3.07 -16.70 -23.70
N ARG A 308 3.60 -16.37 -24.89
CA ARG A 308 4.47 -15.20 -25.08
C ARG A 308 3.76 -13.90 -24.72
N GLN A 309 2.48 -13.78 -25.06
CA GLN A 309 1.68 -12.61 -24.74
C GLN A 309 1.39 -12.51 -23.24
N SER A 310 1.18 -13.65 -22.56
CA SER A 310 1.08 -13.71 -21.11
C SER A 310 2.35 -13.18 -20.43
N TYR A 311 3.52 -13.68 -20.85
CA TYR A 311 4.81 -13.24 -20.32
C TYR A 311 5.02 -11.73 -20.48
N ARG A 312 4.75 -11.16 -21.66
CA ARG A 312 4.90 -9.71 -21.88
C ARG A 312 4.06 -8.87 -20.93
N ARG A 313 2.82 -9.28 -20.65
CA ARG A 313 1.93 -8.56 -19.73
C ARG A 313 2.37 -8.71 -18.28
N ILE A 314 2.80 -9.90 -17.89
CA ILE A 314 3.37 -10.17 -16.56
C ILE A 314 4.65 -9.36 -16.35
N ASP A 315 5.55 -9.31 -17.33
CA ASP A 315 6.80 -8.55 -17.26
C ASP A 315 6.55 -7.06 -17.12
N ALA A 316 5.61 -6.50 -17.89
CA ALA A 316 5.23 -5.09 -17.77
C ALA A 316 4.70 -4.75 -16.36
N ASN A 317 3.88 -5.64 -15.79
CA ASN A 317 3.39 -5.48 -14.42
C ASN A 317 4.49 -5.63 -13.37
N ASN A 318 5.39 -6.61 -13.55
CA ASN A 318 6.52 -6.83 -12.66
C ASN A 318 7.50 -5.65 -12.66
N GLN A 319 7.74 -5.00 -13.81
CA GLN A 319 8.56 -3.78 -13.88
C GLN A 319 7.97 -2.66 -13.02
N CYS A 320 6.66 -2.42 -13.10
CA CYS A 320 5.97 -1.41 -12.29
C CYS A 320 6.00 -1.76 -10.80
N TYR A 321 5.73 -3.03 -10.47
CA TYR A 321 5.77 -3.53 -9.10
C TYR A 321 7.17 -3.42 -8.49
N TYR A 322 8.21 -3.79 -9.25
CA TYR A 322 9.60 -3.68 -8.80
C TYR A 322 9.98 -2.22 -8.53
N LEU A 323 9.63 -1.30 -9.44
CA LEU A 323 9.87 0.12 -9.25
C LEU A 323 9.13 0.67 -8.00
N SER A 324 7.92 0.18 -7.72
CA SER A 324 7.16 0.51 -6.51
C SER A 324 7.93 0.09 -5.26
N SER A 325 8.44 -1.14 -5.23
CA SER A 325 9.26 -1.65 -4.13
C SER A 325 10.60 -0.92 -3.97
N CYS A 326 11.27 -0.56 -5.06
CA CYS A 326 12.49 0.26 -5.00
C CYS A 326 12.21 1.67 -4.44
N ALA A 327 11.09 2.29 -4.83
CA ALA A 327 10.70 3.60 -4.30
C ALA A 327 10.42 3.54 -2.78
N GLU A 328 9.78 2.46 -2.31
CA GLU A 328 9.55 2.22 -0.87
C GLU A 328 10.87 2.06 -0.11
N GLN A 329 11.81 1.25 -0.63
CA GLN A 329 13.14 1.07 -0.03
C GLN A 329 13.94 2.39 -0.02
N TRP A 330 13.88 3.17 -1.09
CA TRP A 330 14.53 4.48 -1.16
C TRP A 330 14.06 5.39 -0.03
N LEU A 331 12.75 5.47 0.22
CA LEU A 331 12.21 6.27 1.32
C LEU A 331 12.67 5.71 2.68
N GLN A 332 12.57 4.38 2.88
CA GLN A 332 12.95 3.75 4.14
C GLN A 332 14.41 4.02 4.51
N ILE A 333 15.35 3.92 3.57
CA ILE A 333 16.77 4.19 3.83
C ILE A 333 16.96 5.65 4.27
N ARG A 334 16.29 6.60 3.61
CA ARG A 334 16.38 8.03 3.97
C ARG A 334 15.75 8.32 5.33
N LEU A 335 14.58 7.75 5.63
CA LEU A 335 13.92 7.91 6.93
C LEU A 335 14.75 7.31 8.07
N LYS A 336 15.33 6.11 7.87
CA LYS A 336 16.22 5.49 8.84
C LYS A 336 17.48 6.31 9.06
N PHE A 337 18.08 6.85 7.99
CA PHE A 337 19.24 7.74 8.11
C PHE A 337 18.92 9.02 8.91
N LEU A 338 17.76 9.65 8.65
CA LEU A 338 17.31 10.82 9.41
C LEU A 338 17.04 10.47 10.88
N GLY A 339 16.42 9.31 11.16
CA GLY A 339 16.22 8.80 12.51
C GLY A 339 17.54 8.58 13.25
N SER A 340 18.50 7.90 12.60
CA SER A 340 19.85 7.70 13.16
C SER A 340 20.59 9.01 13.41
N LEU A 341 20.37 10.05 12.60
CA LEU A 341 20.92 11.38 12.85
C LEU A 341 20.31 12.03 14.09
N ILE A 342 19.00 11.86 14.33
CA ILE A 342 18.35 12.32 15.57
C ILE A 342 18.96 11.62 16.79
N VAL A 343 19.12 10.30 16.72
CA VAL A 343 19.76 9.51 17.80
C VAL A 343 21.20 10.00 18.05
N PHE A 344 21.97 10.22 16.99
CA PHE A 344 23.35 10.72 17.10
C PHE A 344 23.41 12.08 17.81
N VAL A 345 22.55 13.01 17.44
CA VAL A 345 22.49 14.33 18.09
C VAL A 345 22.01 14.22 19.54
N ALA A 346 21.01 13.38 19.82
CA ALA A 346 20.50 13.16 21.17
C ALA A 346 21.57 12.57 22.10
N VAL A 347 22.34 11.58 21.63
CA VAL A 347 23.44 10.98 22.39
C VAL A 347 24.55 12.00 22.66
N ILE A 348 24.96 12.80 21.66
CA ILE A 348 25.95 13.85 21.86
C ILE A 348 25.47 14.89 22.87
N ALA A 349 24.20 15.30 22.79
CA ALA A 349 23.61 16.24 23.73
C ALA A 349 23.60 15.67 25.17
N ALA A 350 23.21 14.40 25.32
CA ALA A 350 23.23 13.71 26.62
C ALA A 350 24.64 13.61 27.21
N ILE A 351 25.68 13.36 26.39
CA ILE A 351 27.07 13.32 26.85
C ILE A 351 27.57 14.71 27.30
N ASN A 352 27.22 15.78 26.57
CA ASN A 352 27.63 17.14 26.94
C ASN A 352 26.97 17.62 28.24
N LEU A 353 25.76 17.15 28.53
CA LEU A 353 25.03 17.49 29.74
C LEU A 353 25.13 16.40 30.81
N ARG A 354 26.12 15.50 30.72
CA ARG A 354 26.28 14.35 31.64
C ARG A 354 26.41 14.75 33.12
N ASP A 355 26.90 15.96 33.39
CA ASP A 355 27.10 16.46 34.75
C ASP A 355 25.78 17.02 35.34
N GLN A 356 24.75 17.22 34.52
CA GLN A 356 23.45 17.80 34.90
C GLN A 356 22.29 16.81 34.77
N LEU A 357 22.35 15.85 33.83
CA LEU A 357 21.34 14.82 33.67
C LEU A 357 21.62 13.60 34.53
N SER A 358 20.58 13.07 35.16
CA SER A 358 20.66 11.75 35.78
C SER A 358 20.83 10.66 34.69
N PRO A 359 21.58 9.58 34.98
CA PRO A 359 21.78 8.48 34.03
C PRO A 359 20.45 7.86 33.54
N GLY A 360 19.44 7.79 34.41
CA GLY A 360 18.11 7.30 34.06
C GLY A 360 17.42 8.15 33.00
N LEU A 361 17.47 9.49 33.11
CA LEU A 361 16.87 10.39 32.12
C LEU A 361 17.65 10.31 30.79
N ALA A 362 18.98 10.35 30.84
CA ALA A 362 19.79 10.19 29.63
C ALA A 362 19.47 8.89 28.86
N ALA A 363 19.26 7.77 29.57
CA ALA A 363 18.83 6.51 28.96
C ALA A 363 17.43 6.58 28.35
N LEU A 364 16.51 7.31 29.00
CA LEU A 364 15.15 7.52 28.55
C LEU A 364 15.08 8.34 27.24
N ALA A 365 15.80 9.46 27.13
CA ALA A 365 15.96 10.21 25.88
C ALA A 365 16.47 9.33 24.73
N ILE A 366 17.49 8.52 25.00
CA ILE A 366 18.07 7.63 23.99
C ILE A 366 17.00 6.62 23.53
N ASN A 367 16.25 6.02 24.45
CA ASN A 367 15.17 5.09 24.11
C ASN A 367 14.10 5.75 23.21
N TYR A 368 13.63 6.94 23.57
CA TYR A 368 12.65 7.67 22.76
C TYR A 368 13.20 8.07 21.38
N SER A 369 14.47 8.45 21.29
CA SER A 369 15.11 8.74 19.99
C SER A 369 15.19 7.51 19.07
N LEU A 370 15.38 6.31 19.65
CA LEU A 370 15.37 5.05 18.91
C LEU A 370 13.96 4.71 18.41
N ASN A 371 12.92 4.96 19.20
CA ASN A 371 11.53 4.73 18.79
C ASN A 371 11.11 5.54 17.55
N ILE A 372 11.68 6.74 17.36
CA ILE A 372 11.48 7.53 16.13
C ILE A 372 12.06 6.80 14.91
N THR A 373 13.21 6.15 15.06
CA THR A 373 13.87 5.39 13.98
C THR A 373 13.15 4.08 13.67
N LEU A 374 12.59 3.45 14.71
CA LEU A 374 11.84 2.20 14.64
C LEU A 374 10.37 2.39 14.25
N ALA A 375 9.91 3.62 14.01
CA ALA A 375 8.57 3.89 13.53
C ALA A 375 8.38 3.26 12.14
N GLU A 376 7.90 2.02 12.12
CA GLU A 376 7.73 1.23 10.90
C GLU A 376 6.72 1.87 9.96
N TRP A 377 7.13 2.01 8.69
CA TRP A 377 6.21 2.22 7.58
C TRP A 377 5.74 0.85 7.11
N TYR A 378 4.46 0.57 7.32
CA TYR A 378 3.89 -0.74 7.07
C TYR A 378 3.63 -1.02 5.59
N ASN A 379 3.88 -2.28 5.22
CA ASN A 379 3.52 -2.89 3.95
C ASN A 379 3.12 -4.36 4.20
N GLU A 380 1.86 -4.67 4.51
CA GLU A 380 1.35 -6.00 4.15
C GLU A 380 0.82 -5.93 2.73
N LYS A 381 1.56 -6.61 1.86
CA LYS A 381 0.91 -7.37 0.82
C LYS A 381 0.45 -8.65 1.52
N THR A 382 -0.84 -8.88 1.58
CA THR A 382 -1.44 -10.20 1.86
C THR A 382 -1.03 -11.14 0.72
N LYS A 383 0.25 -11.53 0.71
CA LYS A 383 0.71 -12.68 -0.03
C LYS A 383 0.47 -13.87 0.91
N PRO A 384 -0.29 -14.89 0.49
CA PRO A 384 -0.17 -16.16 1.18
C PRO A 384 1.32 -16.57 1.17
N ALA A 385 1.74 -17.38 2.14
CA ALA A 385 3.13 -17.83 2.25
C ALA A 385 3.64 -18.31 0.89
N ALA A 386 4.93 -18.12 0.59
CA ALA A 386 5.50 -18.48 -0.72
C ALA A 386 5.21 -19.94 -1.11
N ASP A 387 5.03 -20.80 -0.12
CA ASP A 387 4.77 -22.22 -0.25
C ASP A 387 3.28 -22.55 -0.35
N TRP A 388 2.39 -21.55 -0.45
CA TRP A 388 0.96 -21.76 -0.61
C TRP A 388 0.58 -21.90 -2.10
N PRO A 389 -0.24 -22.90 -2.47
CA PRO A 389 -0.75 -23.97 -1.63
C PRO A 389 0.26 -25.13 -1.48
N THR A 390 0.58 -25.50 -0.24
CA THR A 390 1.56 -26.57 0.07
C THR A 390 0.92 -27.95 -0.04
N MET A 391 -0.37 -28.02 0.28
CA MET A 391 -1.24 -29.18 0.05
C MET A 391 -2.47 -28.69 -0.69
N GLY A 392 -2.77 -29.29 -1.85
CA GLY A 392 -3.99 -29.01 -2.62
C GLY A 392 -5.25 -29.59 -1.97
N CYS A 393 -5.44 -29.31 -0.67
CA CYS A 393 -6.59 -29.72 0.11
C CYS A 393 -7.69 -28.65 -0.05
N ILE A 394 -8.91 -29.07 -0.39
CA ILE A 394 -10.04 -28.17 -0.58
C ILE A 394 -11.17 -28.69 0.30
N GLN A 395 -11.59 -27.88 1.28
CA GLN A 395 -12.68 -28.21 2.19
C GLN A 395 -13.81 -27.20 2.02
N PHE A 396 -14.99 -27.70 1.69
CA PHE A 396 -16.25 -26.97 1.77
C PHE A 396 -16.92 -27.31 3.11
N THR A 397 -17.34 -26.29 3.84
CA THR A 397 -18.11 -26.45 5.08
C THR A 397 -19.36 -25.60 4.95
N ASP A 398 -20.53 -26.25 4.94
CA ASP A 398 -21.85 -25.63 4.83
C ASP A 398 -21.99 -24.64 3.65
N TYR A 399 -21.38 -24.98 2.51
CA TYR A 399 -21.34 -24.09 1.37
C TYR A 399 -22.68 -24.11 0.60
N SER A 400 -23.34 -22.95 0.54
CA SER A 400 -24.59 -22.73 -0.18
C SER A 400 -24.45 -21.54 -1.12
N THR A 401 -24.87 -21.67 -2.39
CA THR A 401 -24.76 -20.59 -3.38
C THR A 401 -26.05 -20.40 -4.18
N LYS A 402 -26.31 -19.16 -4.59
CA LYS A 402 -27.43 -18.77 -5.46
C LYS A 402 -26.97 -17.77 -6.50
N TYR A 403 -27.49 -17.88 -7.71
CA TYR A 403 -27.16 -16.96 -8.81
C TYR A 403 -27.69 -15.54 -8.57
N ARG A 404 -28.80 -15.40 -7.83
CA ARG A 404 -29.43 -14.09 -7.57
C ARG A 404 -30.15 -14.09 -6.22
N PHE A 405 -30.15 -12.94 -5.55
CA PHE A 405 -30.95 -12.74 -4.35
C PHE A 405 -32.45 -12.76 -4.70
N GLY A 406 -33.22 -13.62 -4.01
CA GLY A 406 -34.65 -13.85 -4.29
C GLY A 406 -34.95 -15.09 -5.15
N LEU A 407 -33.92 -15.76 -5.69
CA LEU A 407 -34.05 -17.09 -6.30
C LEU A 407 -33.69 -18.18 -5.29
N ASP A 408 -34.18 -19.38 -5.55
CA ASP A 408 -33.81 -20.57 -4.79
C ASP A 408 -32.30 -20.83 -4.84
N LEU A 409 -31.77 -21.38 -3.74
CA LEU A 409 -30.38 -21.83 -3.67
C LEU A 409 -30.11 -22.89 -4.73
N VAL A 410 -29.04 -22.68 -5.49
CA VAL A 410 -28.58 -23.53 -6.59
C VAL A 410 -27.73 -24.68 -6.05
N LEU A 411 -26.94 -24.40 -5.02
CA LEU A 411 -26.27 -25.40 -4.19
C LEU A 411 -26.67 -25.14 -2.73
N LYS A 412 -26.95 -26.22 -2.00
CA LYS A 412 -27.40 -26.20 -0.63
C LYS A 412 -26.51 -27.12 0.19
N ASP A 413 -25.96 -26.57 1.28
CA ASP A 413 -25.31 -27.28 2.38
C ASP A 413 -24.23 -28.27 1.93
N ILE A 414 -23.33 -27.81 1.06
CA ILE A 414 -22.22 -28.62 0.57
C ILE A 414 -21.14 -28.71 1.64
N ALA A 415 -20.95 -29.93 2.15
CA ALA A 415 -19.84 -30.32 2.99
C ALA A 415 -19.00 -31.39 2.27
N ILE A 416 -17.84 -30.99 1.74
CA ILE A 416 -16.95 -31.87 0.98
C ILE A 416 -15.51 -31.61 1.42
N ASP A 417 -14.77 -32.68 1.69
CA ASP A 417 -13.33 -32.66 1.98
C ASP A 417 -12.57 -33.36 0.84
N ILE A 418 -11.83 -32.58 0.05
CA ILE A 418 -10.97 -33.06 -1.05
C ILE A 418 -9.53 -33.03 -0.55
N LYS A 419 -8.93 -34.20 -0.36
CA LYS A 419 -7.56 -34.30 0.15
C LYS A 419 -6.55 -33.92 -0.94
N GLY A 420 -5.38 -33.45 -0.49
CA GLY A 420 -4.26 -33.17 -1.39
C GLY A 420 -3.90 -34.38 -2.26
N ARG A 421 -3.61 -34.13 -3.55
CA ARG A 421 -3.29 -35.15 -4.58
C ARG A 421 -4.43 -36.11 -4.94
N GLN A 422 -5.67 -35.82 -4.54
CA GLN A 422 -6.84 -36.59 -4.94
C GLN A 422 -7.41 -36.08 -6.27
N ARG A 423 -7.71 -37.00 -7.20
CA ARG A 423 -8.48 -36.67 -8.42
C ARG A 423 -9.94 -36.96 -8.16
N VAL A 424 -10.79 -35.94 -8.24
CA VAL A 424 -12.24 -36.03 -8.02
C VAL A 424 -12.95 -35.59 -9.29
N ALA A 425 -13.95 -36.35 -9.73
CA ALA A 425 -14.80 -36.00 -10.85
C ALA A 425 -16.21 -35.70 -10.35
N ILE A 426 -16.77 -34.55 -10.74
CA ILE A 426 -18.14 -34.16 -10.42
C ILE A 426 -19.02 -34.50 -11.62
N VAL A 427 -19.93 -35.46 -11.45
CA VAL A 427 -20.83 -35.94 -12.50
C VAL A 427 -22.28 -35.69 -12.09
N GLY A 428 -23.12 -35.37 -13.06
CA GLY A 428 -24.53 -35.06 -12.82
C GLY A 428 -25.22 -34.52 -14.06
N ARG A 429 -26.55 -34.49 -14.03
CA ARG A 429 -27.38 -34.03 -15.17
C ARG A 429 -27.11 -32.56 -15.52
N THR A 430 -27.31 -32.17 -16.77
CA THR A 430 -27.24 -30.76 -17.20
C THR A 430 -28.20 -29.91 -16.36
N GLY A 431 -27.73 -28.79 -15.81
CA GLY A 431 -28.51 -27.96 -14.88
C GLY A 431 -28.41 -28.33 -13.39
N ALA A 432 -27.74 -29.43 -13.01
CA ALA A 432 -27.63 -29.87 -11.61
C ALA A 432 -26.67 -29.04 -10.72
N GLY A 433 -26.25 -27.86 -11.15
CA GLY A 433 -25.33 -27.01 -10.38
C GLY A 433 -23.84 -27.35 -10.47
N LYS A 434 -23.43 -28.27 -11.37
CA LYS A 434 -22.01 -28.66 -11.56
C LYS A 434 -21.06 -27.52 -11.92
N SER A 435 -21.55 -26.53 -12.68
CA SER A 435 -20.77 -25.34 -13.06
C SER A 435 -20.86 -24.25 -12.00
N SER A 436 -21.79 -24.39 -11.05
CA SER A 436 -21.97 -23.49 -9.92
C SER A 436 -21.11 -23.88 -8.71
N LEU A 437 -20.63 -25.13 -8.68
CA LEU A 437 -19.77 -25.74 -7.66
C LEU A 437 -18.34 -25.62 -8.15
#